data_AF-A0A950X0Z4-F1
#
_entry.id   AF-A0A950X0Z4-F1
#
_cell.length_a   1.000
_cell.length_b   1.000
_cell.length_c   1.000
_cell.angle_alpha   90.00
_cell.angle_beta   90.00
_cell.angle_gamma   90.00
#
_symmetry.space_group_name_H-M   'P 1'
#
loop_
_entity.id
_entity.type
_entity.pdbx_description
1 polymer ?
#
loop_
_entity_poly.entity_id
_entity_poly.type
_entity_poly.pdbx_seq_one_letter_code
_entity_poly.pdbx_strand_id
1 'polypeptide(L)'
;MNVNTRSTVIDNLIAADAQLLSKQLQRLREKIFPPESKKGLRRFTSGETAKLIGVSDSYLRQLSLSKQGPIPEVSPSGRRQYTLEQVNGLRRYIASAGPPEKQRHFLPHRTGQEHLQVIVVTNF
;
A
#
# COMPACT_ATOMS: atom_id res chain seq x y z
N MET A 1 7.30 -38.65 -51.93
CA MET A 1 7.28 -37.34 -51.24
C MET A 1 7.33 -37.62 -49.74
N ASN A 2 8.44 -37.27 -49.08
CA ASN A 2 8.84 -37.89 -47.80
C ASN A 2 8.14 -37.24 -46.60
N VAL A 3 7.32 -38.02 -45.88
CA VAL A 3 6.46 -37.61 -44.76
C VAL A 3 7.25 -36.89 -43.65
N ASN A 4 8.52 -37.24 -43.48
CA ASN A 4 9.40 -36.71 -42.44
C ASN A 4 9.70 -35.20 -42.61
N THR A 5 9.79 -34.72 -43.85
CA THR A 5 10.11 -33.31 -44.16
C THR A 5 8.95 -32.36 -43.84
N ARG A 6 7.71 -32.86 -43.96
CA ARG A 6 6.51 -32.06 -43.60
C ARG A 6 6.38 -31.92 -42.08
N SER A 7 6.71 -32.96 -41.33
CA SER A 7 6.73 -32.90 -39.85
C SER A 7 7.71 -31.84 -39.36
N THR A 8 8.96 -31.87 -39.86
CA THR A 8 9.99 -30.90 -39.45
C THR A 8 9.65 -29.45 -39.79
N VAL A 9 8.94 -29.22 -40.89
CA VAL A 9 8.48 -27.86 -41.27
C VAL A 9 7.37 -27.38 -40.34
N ILE A 10 6.44 -28.25 -39.98
CA ILE A 10 5.37 -27.94 -39.02
C ILE A 10 5.97 -27.68 -37.63
N ASP A 11 6.93 -28.50 -37.18
CA ASP A 11 7.62 -28.33 -35.89
C ASP A 11 8.34 -26.98 -35.81
N ASN A 12 9.01 -26.57 -36.89
CA ASN A 12 9.69 -25.27 -36.98
C ASN A 12 8.70 -24.09 -36.95
N LEU A 13 7.54 -24.22 -37.59
CA LEU A 13 6.49 -23.19 -37.55
C LEU A 13 5.90 -23.04 -36.15
N ILE A 14 5.58 -24.17 -35.49
CA ILE A 14 5.09 -24.17 -34.11
C ILE A 14 6.11 -23.53 -33.17
N ALA A 15 7.41 -23.83 -33.35
CA ALA A 15 8.47 -23.23 -32.56
C ALA A 15 8.58 -21.71 -32.77
N ALA A 16 8.45 -21.23 -34.01
CA ALA A 16 8.47 -19.81 -34.34
C ALA A 16 7.28 -19.06 -33.73
N ASP A 17 6.08 -19.64 -33.82
CA ASP A 17 4.86 -19.06 -33.22
C ASP A 17 4.93 -19.03 -31.70
N ALA A 18 5.43 -20.10 -31.07
CA ALA A 18 5.65 -20.14 -29.63
C ALA A 18 6.62 -19.04 -29.16
N GLN A 19 7.71 -18.80 -29.91
CA GLN A 19 8.65 -17.72 -29.62
C GLN A 19 8.01 -16.33 -29.78
N LEU A 20 7.17 -16.14 -30.81
CA LEU A 20 6.47 -14.88 -31.03
C LEU A 20 5.48 -14.59 -29.89
N LEU A 21 4.68 -15.60 -29.51
CA LEU A 21 3.74 -15.52 -28.40
C LEU A 21 4.46 -15.22 -27.08
N SER A 22 5.55 -15.93 -26.78
CA SER A 22 6.36 -15.71 -25.58
C SER A 22 6.87 -14.26 -25.49
N LYS A 23 7.37 -13.70 -26.60
CA LYS A 23 7.79 -12.29 -26.67
C LYS A 23 6.63 -11.32 -26.43
N GLN A 24 5.44 -11.61 -26.96
CA GLN A 24 4.26 -10.76 -26.74
C GLN A 24 3.80 -10.79 -25.28
N LEU A 25 3.76 -11.98 -24.66
CA LEU A 25 3.41 -12.14 -23.25
C LEU A 25 4.40 -11.41 -22.34
N GLN A 26 5.71 -11.51 -22.62
CA GLN A 26 6.73 -10.80 -21.86
C GLN A 26 6.55 -9.28 -21.93
N ARG A 27 6.33 -8.72 -23.14
CA ARG A 27 6.05 -7.28 -23.31
C ARG A 27 4.78 -6.84 -22.60
N LEU A 28 3.73 -7.66 -22.60
CA LEU A 28 2.49 -7.36 -21.90
C LEU A 28 2.69 -7.37 -20.38
N ARG A 29 3.44 -8.35 -19.87
CA ARG A 29 3.80 -8.45 -18.45
C ARG A 29 4.58 -7.23 -17.99
N GLU A 30 5.56 -6.76 -18.76
CA GLU A 30 6.33 -5.56 -18.45
C GLU A 30 5.46 -4.29 -18.41
N LYS A 31 4.44 -4.21 -19.27
CA LYS A 31 3.48 -3.09 -19.27
C LYS A 31 2.51 -3.13 -18.09
N ILE A 32 1.99 -4.30 -17.75
CA ILE A 32 0.97 -4.47 -16.69
C ILE A 32 1.62 -4.48 -15.29
N PHE A 33 2.83 -5.02 -15.18
CA PHE A 33 3.60 -5.13 -13.94
C PHE A 33 4.97 -4.47 -14.09
N PRO A 34 5.04 -3.13 -14.21
CA PRO A 34 6.34 -2.45 -14.22
C PRO A 34 7.07 -2.78 -12.91
N PRO A 35 8.33 -3.24 -12.94
CA PRO A 35 9.07 -3.63 -11.73
C PRO A 35 9.20 -2.49 -10.70
N GLU A 36 9.16 -1.24 -11.17
CA GLU A 36 9.25 -0.03 -10.35
C GLU A 36 7.87 0.56 -9.96
N SER A 37 6.76 -0.11 -10.29
CA SER A 37 5.43 0.41 -9.96
C SER A 37 5.17 0.31 -8.46
N LYS A 38 5.47 1.38 -7.74
CA LYS A 38 5.15 1.52 -6.31
C LYS A 38 3.70 1.93 -6.18
N LYS A 39 2.87 1.05 -5.62
CA LYS A 39 1.51 1.41 -5.19
C LYS A 39 1.61 2.49 -4.12
N GLY A 40 1.19 3.71 -4.46
CA GLY A 40 1.04 4.80 -3.51
C GLY A 40 -0.24 4.64 -2.71
N LEU A 41 -0.20 5.02 -1.44
CA LEU A 41 -1.42 5.12 -0.64
C LEU A 41 -2.03 6.51 -0.85
N ARG A 42 -3.34 6.56 -1.08
CA ARG A 42 -4.05 7.85 -1.11
C ARG A 42 -3.98 8.55 0.25
N ARG A 43 -4.25 9.85 0.25
CA ARG A 43 -4.46 10.60 1.49
C ARG A 43 -5.78 10.20 2.16
N PHE A 44 -5.82 10.35 3.48
CA PHE A 44 -6.98 10.11 4.33
C PHE A 44 -7.69 11.41 4.65
N THR A 45 -9.01 11.40 4.63
CA THR A 45 -9.83 12.52 5.13
C THR A 45 -9.72 12.62 6.66
N SER A 46 -10.18 13.73 7.25
CA SER A 46 -10.24 13.87 8.72
C SER A 46 -11.00 12.73 9.39
N GLY A 47 -12.19 12.38 8.87
CA GLY A 47 -13.02 11.33 9.46
C GLY A 47 -12.36 9.94 9.40
N GLU A 48 -11.69 9.62 8.29
CA GLU A 48 -10.92 8.38 8.17
C GLU A 48 -9.73 8.36 9.11
N THR A 49 -9.01 9.49 9.21
CA THR A 49 -7.86 9.64 10.11
C THR A 49 -8.28 9.47 11.57
N ALA A 50 -9.38 10.11 11.97
CA ALA A 50 -9.95 9.99 13.31
C ALA A 50 -10.31 8.54 13.64
N LYS A 51 -10.96 7.83 12.70
CA LYS A 51 -11.29 6.41 12.83
C LYS A 51 -10.06 5.51 12.93
N LEU A 52 -9.02 5.76 12.13
CA LEU A 52 -7.77 5.01 12.16
C LEU A 52 -7.00 5.19 13.47
N ILE A 53 -7.08 6.37 14.07
CA ILE A 53 -6.39 6.68 15.34
C ILE A 53 -7.22 6.23 16.55
N GLY A 54 -8.54 6.18 16.44
CA GLY A 54 -9.44 5.89 17.56
C GLY A 54 -9.85 7.13 18.35
N VAL A 55 -9.96 8.29 17.69
CA VAL A 55 -10.39 9.56 18.30
C VAL A 55 -11.61 10.14 17.58
N SER A 56 -12.25 11.15 18.17
CA SER A 56 -13.32 11.88 17.49
C SER A 56 -12.77 12.80 16.41
N ASP A 57 -13.54 13.00 15.33
CA ASP A 57 -13.19 13.95 14.26
C ASP A 57 -13.06 15.40 14.79
N SER A 58 -13.91 15.76 15.78
CA SER A 58 -13.84 17.06 16.46
C SER A 58 -12.50 17.28 17.16
N TYR A 59 -12.00 16.26 17.89
CA TYR A 59 -10.71 16.34 18.57
C TYR A 59 -9.55 16.48 17.56
N LEU A 60 -9.57 15.71 16.47
CA LEU A 60 -8.58 15.84 15.40
C LEU A 60 -8.61 17.23 14.75
N ARG A 61 -9.80 17.80 14.53
CA ARG A 61 -9.97 19.15 14.00
C ARG A 61 -9.41 20.20 14.97
N GLN A 62 -9.65 20.05 16.27
CA GLN A 62 -9.08 20.92 17.30
C GLN A 62 -7.55 20.89 17.27
N LEU A 63 -6.94 19.70 17.22
CA LEU A 63 -5.48 19.54 17.12
C LEU A 63 -4.91 20.23 15.87
N SER A 64 -5.58 20.08 14.73
CA SER A 64 -5.17 20.75 13.50
C SER A 64 -5.26 22.27 13.61
N LEU A 65 -6.32 22.80 14.23
CA LEU A 65 -6.51 24.25 14.41
C LEU A 65 -5.48 24.84 15.39
N SER A 66 -5.14 24.10 16.44
CA SER A 66 -4.11 24.49 17.40
C SER A 66 -2.68 24.25 16.89
N LYS A 67 -2.52 23.76 15.66
CA LYS A 67 -1.23 23.41 15.02
C LYS A 67 -0.41 22.43 15.87
N GLN A 68 -1.10 21.50 16.52
CA GLN A 68 -0.49 20.48 17.35
C GLN A 68 -0.26 19.19 16.56
N GLY A 69 0.98 18.71 16.57
CA GLY A 69 1.39 17.53 15.80
C GLY A 69 1.51 17.80 14.29
N PRO A 70 1.49 16.74 13.46
CA PRO A 70 1.63 16.87 12.00
C PRO A 70 0.52 17.71 11.36
N ILE A 71 0.92 18.64 10.50
CA ILE A 71 0.01 19.58 9.84
C ILE A 71 -0.56 18.94 8.56
N PRO A 72 -1.88 18.79 8.42
CA PRO A 72 -2.49 18.25 7.20
C PRO A 72 -2.37 19.20 6.02
N GLU A 73 -2.52 18.64 4.82
CA GLU A 73 -2.86 19.46 3.66
C GLU A 73 -4.31 19.94 3.79
N VAL A 74 -4.54 21.23 3.52
CA VAL A 74 -5.87 21.83 3.59
C VAL A 74 -6.27 22.29 2.19
N SER A 75 -7.37 21.74 1.67
CA SER A 75 -7.91 22.16 0.38
C SER A 75 -8.49 23.59 0.46
N PRO A 76 -8.69 24.27 -0.68
CA PRO A 76 -9.37 25.57 -0.71
C PRO A 76 -10.76 25.56 -0.07
N SER A 77 -11.45 24.42 -0.10
CA SER A 77 -12.74 24.19 0.57
C SER A 77 -12.63 23.92 2.09
N GLY A 78 -11.43 23.99 2.67
CA GLY A 78 -11.17 23.77 4.09
C GLY A 78 -11.13 22.31 4.53
N ARG A 79 -11.16 21.35 3.59
CA ARG A 79 -11.05 19.91 3.91
C ARG A 79 -9.60 19.57 4.21
N ARG A 80 -9.37 18.75 5.23
CA ARG A 80 -8.03 18.31 5.64
C ARG A 80 -7.77 16.92 5.10
N GLN A 81 -6.54 16.71 4.63
CA GLN A 81 -6.06 15.44 4.11
C GLN A 81 -4.71 15.09 4.74
N TYR A 82 -4.61 13.83 5.16
CA TYR A 82 -3.45 13.30 5.88
C TYR A 82 -2.75 12.20 5.08
N THR A 83 -1.42 12.21 5.04
CA THR A 83 -0.63 11.05 4.61
C THR A 83 -0.59 10.00 5.71
N LEU A 84 -0.25 8.75 5.37
CA LEU A 84 -0.06 7.70 6.40
C LEU A 84 1.01 8.09 7.42
N GLU A 85 2.06 8.78 6.98
CA GLU A 85 3.12 9.29 7.86
C GLU A 85 2.56 10.28 8.89
N GLN A 86 1.69 11.21 8.45
CA GLN A 86 1.02 12.16 9.33
C GLN A 86 0.08 11.45 10.31
N VAL A 87 -0.67 10.42 9.86
CA VAL A 87 -1.51 9.60 10.75
C VAL A 87 -0.66 8.95 11.85
N ASN A 88 0.49 8.36 11.49
CA ASN A 88 1.40 7.75 12.46
C ASN A 88 2.08 8.78 13.37
N GLY A 89 2.37 9.98 12.87
CA GLY A 89 2.87 11.10 13.67
C GLY A 89 1.84 11.57 14.69
N LEU A 90 0.56 11.66 14.31
CA LEU A 90 -0.53 11.96 15.22
C LEU A 90 -0.69 10.90 16.31
N ARG A 91 -0.60 9.60 15.95
CA ARG A 91 -0.59 8.51 16.93
C ARG A 91 0.49 8.71 17.99
N ARG A 92 1.73 8.98 17.57
CA ARG A 92 2.85 9.25 18.50
C ARG A 92 2.60 10.49 19.35
N TYR A 93 2.14 11.58 18.74
CA TYR A 93 1.86 12.83 19.44
C TYR A 93 0.80 12.62 20.55
N ILE A 94 -0.35 12.03 20.19
CA ILE A 94 -1.45 11.77 21.12
C ILE A 94 -1.01 10.78 22.22
N ALA A 95 -0.27 9.74 21.85
CA ALA A 95 0.27 8.77 22.79
C ALA A 95 1.23 9.40 23.80
N SER A 96 2.05 10.37 23.39
CA SER A 96 2.98 11.08 24.26
C SER A 96 2.33 12.13 25.16
N ALA A 97 1.24 12.75 24.70
CA ALA A 97 0.52 13.79 25.43
C ALA A 97 -0.54 13.22 26.40
N GLY A 98 -0.99 11.98 26.17
CA GLY A 98 -2.01 11.31 26.98
C GLY A 98 -1.45 10.52 28.16
N PRO A 99 -2.34 9.95 28.99
CA PRO A 99 -1.95 9.08 30.11
C PRO A 99 -1.16 7.84 29.64
N PRO A 100 -0.12 7.40 30.37
CA PRO A 100 0.69 6.24 29.99
C PRO A 100 -0.12 4.96 29.75
N GLU A 101 -1.21 4.75 30.51
CA GLU A 101 -2.10 3.59 30.37
C GLU A 101 -2.78 3.50 28.99
N LYS A 102 -2.96 4.64 28.29
CA LYS A 102 -3.61 4.73 26.98
C LYS A 102 -2.60 4.74 25.83
N GLN A 103 -1.31 4.78 26.12
CA GLN A 103 -0.27 4.87 25.08
C GLN A 103 -0.35 3.71 24.08
N ARG A 104 -0.60 2.49 24.59
CA ARG A 104 -0.77 1.27 23.78
C ARG A 104 -1.99 1.30 22.87
N HIS A 105 -3.03 2.05 23.22
CA HIS A 105 -4.21 2.19 22.37
C HIS A 105 -3.89 2.92 21.06
N PHE A 106 -3.00 3.92 21.13
CA PHE A 106 -2.64 4.75 19.97
C PHE A 106 -1.44 4.21 19.18
N LEU A 107 -0.60 3.37 19.81
CA LEU A 107 0.57 2.74 19.18
C LEU A 107 0.37 1.22 19.07
N PRO A 108 -0.43 0.74 18.09
CA PRO A 108 -0.73 -0.68 17.91
C PRO A 108 0.42 -1.40 17.19
N HIS A 109 1.64 -1.29 17.73
CA HIS A 109 2.78 -2.03 17.25
C HIS A 109 3.35 -2.88 18.39
N ARG A 110 3.97 -3.99 18.00
CA ARG A 110 4.64 -4.89 18.94
C ARG A 110 5.71 -4.14 19.75
N THR A 111 5.87 -4.51 21.01
CA THR A 111 6.94 -3.99 21.89
C THR A 111 7.71 -5.12 22.56
N GLY A 112 9.04 -4.99 22.66
CA GLY A 112 9.90 -5.95 23.36
C GLY A 112 9.78 -7.38 22.83
N GLN A 113 9.45 -8.31 23.74
CA GLN A 113 9.40 -9.75 23.51
C GLN A 113 7.98 -10.31 23.33
N GLU A 114 7.01 -9.45 22.97
CA GLU A 114 5.66 -9.90 22.65
C GLU A 114 5.65 -10.94 21.52
N HIS A 115 4.68 -11.84 21.54
CA HIS A 115 4.55 -12.92 20.55
C HIS A 115 4.55 -12.39 19.10
N LEU A 116 5.35 -13.02 18.23
CA LEU A 116 5.40 -12.72 16.80
C LEU A 116 4.52 -13.70 16.03
N GLN A 117 3.43 -13.20 15.43
CA GLN A 117 2.61 -14.01 14.54
C GLN A 117 3.30 -14.12 13.16
N VAL A 118 3.56 -15.34 12.71
CA VAL A 118 4.05 -15.60 11.35
C VAL A 118 2.86 -15.95 10.46
N ILE A 119 2.71 -15.24 9.34
CA ILE A 119 1.67 -15.47 8.32
C ILE A 119 2.37 -15.82 7.02
N VAL A 120 2.02 -16.98 6.44
CA VAL A 120 2.52 -17.41 5.13
C VAL A 120 1.39 -17.26 4.13
N VAL A 121 1.66 -16.54 3.04
CA VAL A 121 0.71 -16.36 1.94
C VAL A 121 1.31 -16.97 0.69
N THR A 122 0.66 -18.00 0.16
CA THR A 122 1.01 -18.64 -1.12
C THR A 122 0.04 -18.17 -2.19
N ASN A 123 0.56 -17.68 -3.30
CA ASN A 123 -0.21 -17.32 -4.50
C ASN A 123 0.22 -18.28 -5.62
N PHE A 124 -0.73 -19.05 -6.17
CA PHE A 124 -0.51 -20.04 -7.24
C PHE A 124 -0.85 -19.44 -8.60
#